data_AF-A0A8T6EGF5-F1
#
_entry.id   AF-A0A8T6EGF5-F1
#
_cell.length_a   1.000
_cell.length_b   1.000
_cell.length_c   1.000
_cell.angle_alpha   90.00
_cell.angle_beta   90.00
_cell.angle_gamma   90.00
#
_symmetry.space_group_name_H-M   'P 1'
#
loop_
_entity.id
_entity.type
_entity.pdbx_description
1 polymer ?
#
loop_
_entity_poly.entity_id
_entity_poly.type
_entity_poly.pdbx_seq_one_letter_code
_entity_poly.pdbx_strand_id
1 'polypeptide(L)'
;MKRGKKLLRVLATLFFVGFTCWGCSPPSSSTELSTWMGSNINTEAFAQVNGTYTLSFPLDHGSHDDFVFEWWYLTAILDDPKGREFGVQFTIFRRALAANNVSSNPWRTGQAYMGHFAISDIQAKNHLNNERFSREHPELAGAQIQPFRVFIEDWELASQESSYFPLVLSAGTPEHRVSLSIDRGKPMILHGKNGYSQKSPDHASYYYTFSRLPTKGILEIDGEEFAVSGFSWLDREWSSQILSDPYRGWYWFSLNFDDGRELVVFELRGDDNDVKTLPTAMWIEPDGRTALIPSENWKITPKRYWKSYPVEWTLELEDIRYLIAAKFDNQVVDTSIRYWEGVVEVKKADAIVGRGYMELTGYE
;
A
#
# COMPACT_ATOMS: atom_id res chain seq x y z
N MET A 1 -6.15 -82.76 28.62
CA MET A 1 -4.87 -83.03 29.30
C MET A 1 -3.83 -82.02 28.80
N LYS A 2 -3.30 -81.21 29.72
CA LYS A 2 -2.16 -80.26 29.66
C LYS A 2 -1.26 -80.19 28.40
N ARG A 3 -1.02 -78.95 27.93
CA ARG A 3 0.28 -78.23 27.77
C ARG A 3 0.09 -77.19 26.64
N GLY A 4 0.14 -75.88 26.82
CA GLY A 4 1.01 -75.10 27.70
C GLY A 4 2.24 -74.63 26.91
N LYS A 5 2.12 -73.52 26.16
CA LYS A 5 3.29 -72.73 25.70
C LYS A 5 3.09 -71.27 26.09
N LYS A 6 4.12 -70.77 26.77
CA LYS A 6 4.21 -69.52 27.50
C LYS A 6 4.19 -68.32 26.54
N LEU A 7 3.32 -67.35 26.84
CA LEU A 7 3.35 -66.01 26.28
C LEU A 7 4.41 -65.21 27.07
N LEU A 8 5.55 -64.89 26.44
CA LEU A 8 6.57 -64.05 27.06
C LEU A 8 6.25 -62.58 26.71
N ARG A 9 5.89 -61.82 27.76
CA ARG A 9 5.73 -60.36 27.73
C ARG A 9 7.08 -59.71 27.45
N VAL A 10 7.16 -58.87 26.42
CA VAL A 10 8.19 -57.84 26.31
C VAL A 10 7.51 -56.51 26.62
N LEU A 11 7.94 -55.90 27.73
CA LEU A 11 7.57 -54.54 28.12
C LEU A 11 8.14 -53.56 27.08
N ALA A 12 7.28 -52.75 26.48
CA ALA A 12 7.69 -51.50 25.85
C ALA A 12 7.19 -50.36 26.75
N THR A 13 8.12 -49.77 27.49
CA THR A 13 7.91 -48.57 28.30
C THR A 13 7.77 -47.37 27.37
N LEU A 14 6.53 -46.93 27.12
CA LEU A 14 6.26 -45.67 26.42
C LEU A 14 6.47 -44.52 27.42
N PHE A 15 7.61 -43.85 27.30
CA PHE A 15 7.86 -42.56 27.93
C PHE A 15 6.94 -41.52 27.28
N PHE A 16 5.92 -41.08 28.03
CA PHE A 16 5.12 -39.92 27.67
C PHE A 16 5.95 -38.67 27.99
N VAL A 17 6.72 -38.20 27.01
CA VAL A 17 7.33 -36.85 27.08
C VAL A 17 6.21 -35.88 26.74
N GLY A 18 5.57 -35.35 27.79
CA GLY A 18 4.67 -34.21 27.68
C GLY A 18 5.49 -33.00 27.24
N PHE A 19 5.52 -32.71 25.95
CA PHE A 19 5.98 -31.42 25.44
C PHE A 19 4.90 -30.41 25.79
N THR A 20 5.06 -29.74 26.92
CA THR A 20 4.33 -28.50 27.20
C THR A 20 4.82 -27.47 26.20
N CYS A 21 4.04 -27.22 25.15
CA CYS A 21 4.19 -26.01 24.33
C CYS A 21 4.00 -24.80 25.24
N TRP A 22 5.10 -24.26 25.76
CA TRP A 22 5.13 -22.87 26.16
C TRP A 22 4.89 -22.05 24.89
N GLY A 23 3.79 -21.29 24.90
CA GLY A 23 3.52 -20.32 23.86
C GLY A 23 4.69 -19.37 23.78
N CYS A 24 5.47 -19.47 22.71
CA CYS A 24 6.16 -18.30 22.19
C CYS A 24 5.06 -17.34 21.78
N SER A 25 4.82 -16.31 22.58
CA SER A 25 4.28 -15.08 22.03
C SER A 25 5.17 -14.73 20.82
N PRO A 26 4.60 -14.52 19.62
CA PRO A 26 5.41 -14.07 18.49
C PRO A 26 6.10 -12.76 18.92
N PRO A 27 7.40 -12.59 18.65
CA PRO A 27 8.06 -11.33 18.91
C PRO A 27 7.35 -10.24 18.11
N SER A 28 6.68 -9.32 18.79
CA SER A 28 6.05 -8.13 18.19
C SER A 28 7.13 -7.06 17.95
N SER A 29 8.16 -7.38 17.18
CA SER A 29 9.12 -6.37 16.73
C SER A 29 8.68 -5.88 15.35
N SER A 30 7.78 -4.89 15.32
CA SER A 30 7.59 -4.11 14.10
C SER A 30 8.93 -3.44 13.76
N THR A 31 9.26 -3.37 12.48
CA THR A 31 10.47 -2.70 11.99
C THR A 31 10.07 -1.36 11.38
N GLU A 32 10.85 -0.30 11.66
CA GLU A 32 10.65 0.97 10.98
C GLU A 32 10.85 0.80 9.46
N LEU A 33 9.94 1.39 8.68
CA LEU A 33 9.99 1.37 7.22
C LEU A 33 11.35 1.85 6.68
N SER A 34 11.90 2.91 7.25
CA SER A 34 13.22 3.47 6.94
C SER A 34 14.35 2.46 7.13
N THR A 35 14.28 1.65 8.19
CA THR A 35 15.25 0.58 8.49
C THR A 35 15.12 -0.56 7.48
N TRP A 36 13.91 -0.95 7.13
CA TRP A 36 13.66 -1.99 6.14
C TRP A 36 14.16 -1.58 4.74
N MET A 37 13.83 -0.36 4.31
CA MET A 37 14.32 0.20 3.05
C MET A 37 15.84 0.36 3.07
N GLY A 38 16.41 0.87 4.17
CA GLY A 38 17.84 1.17 4.33
C GLY A 38 18.76 -0.02 4.60
N SER A 39 18.26 -1.25 4.61
CA SER A 39 19.11 -2.43 4.78
C SER A 39 20.13 -2.59 3.63
N ASN A 40 21.40 -2.86 3.99
CA ASN A 40 22.61 -2.91 3.15
C ASN A 40 22.39 -3.40 1.70
N ILE A 41 22.07 -2.49 0.79
CA ILE A 41 22.03 -2.72 -0.65
C ILE A 41 22.87 -1.64 -1.34
N ASN A 42 23.74 -2.05 -2.28
CA ASN A 42 24.51 -1.09 -3.08
C ASN A 42 23.62 -0.52 -4.19
N THR A 43 23.02 0.64 -3.92
CA THR A 43 22.10 1.32 -4.87
C THR A 43 22.80 1.77 -6.15
N GLU A 44 24.12 1.98 -6.15
CA GLU A 44 24.89 2.36 -7.34
C GLU A 44 24.88 1.27 -8.42
N ALA A 45 24.61 0.01 -8.05
CA ALA A 45 24.50 -1.10 -8.98
C ALA A 45 23.14 -1.18 -9.71
N PHE A 46 22.20 -0.28 -9.38
CA PHE A 46 20.84 -0.22 -9.92
C PHE A 46 20.63 1.02 -10.80
N ALA A 47 19.56 1.03 -11.60
CA ALA A 47 19.13 2.18 -12.38
C ALA A 47 18.83 3.37 -11.46
N GLN A 48 19.29 4.57 -11.83
CA GLN A 48 19.11 5.78 -11.03
C GLN A 48 17.91 6.60 -11.51
N VAL A 49 17.25 7.28 -10.57
CA VAL A 49 16.15 8.21 -10.87
C VAL A 49 16.73 9.60 -11.16
N ASN A 50 17.21 9.80 -12.38
CA ASN A 50 17.89 11.04 -12.82
C ASN A 50 17.03 11.92 -13.75
N GLY A 51 15.78 11.53 -14.01
CA GLY A 51 14.85 12.28 -14.86
C GLY A 51 15.06 12.11 -16.37
N THR A 52 15.94 11.18 -16.81
CA THR A 52 16.14 10.90 -18.24
C THR A 52 15.23 9.80 -18.79
N TYR A 53 14.62 8.99 -17.91
CA TYR A 53 13.67 7.96 -18.32
C TYR A 53 12.38 8.61 -18.81
N THR A 54 11.89 8.16 -19.96
CA THR A 54 10.60 8.59 -20.51
C THR A 54 9.63 7.45 -20.38
N LEU A 55 8.51 7.70 -19.70
CA LEU A 55 7.49 6.68 -19.49
C LEU A 55 6.90 6.20 -20.83
N SER A 56 6.73 4.89 -20.98
CA SER A 56 6.24 4.21 -22.17
C SER A 56 5.20 3.14 -21.84
N PHE A 57 3.99 3.34 -22.34
CA PHE A 57 2.86 2.44 -22.07
C PHE A 57 2.54 1.57 -23.30
N PRO A 58 2.25 0.26 -23.11
CA PRO A 58 1.91 -0.40 -21.85
C PRO A 58 3.10 -0.97 -21.04
N LEU A 59 4.35 -0.78 -21.47
CA LEU A 59 5.51 -1.41 -20.83
C LEU A 59 5.61 -1.05 -19.34
N ASP A 60 5.41 0.22 -19.00
CA ASP A 60 5.55 0.72 -17.61
C ASP A 60 4.36 0.40 -16.70
N HIS A 61 3.41 -0.39 -17.19
CA HIS A 61 2.47 -1.09 -16.32
C HIS A 61 3.14 -2.27 -15.58
N GLY A 62 4.21 -2.82 -16.15
CA GLY A 62 4.96 -3.93 -15.58
C GLY A 62 5.86 -3.56 -14.41
N SER A 63 6.77 -4.50 -14.13
CA SER A 63 7.84 -4.34 -13.15
C SER A 63 9.07 -3.69 -13.78
N HIS A 64 9.78 -2.87 -13.00
CA HIS A 64 11.02 -2.19 -13.35
C HIS A 64 12.18 -2.74 -12.50
N ASP A 65 12.58 -3.99 -12.77
CA ASP A 65 13.50 -4.78 -11.91
C ASP A 65 14.93 -4.24 -11.81
N ASP A 66 15.28 -3.31 -12.68
CA ASP A 66 16.55 -2.56 -12.62
C ASP A 66 16.58 -1.52 -11.49
N PHE A 67 15.44 -1.22 -10.88
CA PHE A 67 15.33 -0.32 -9.72
C PHE A 67 15.25 -1.09 -8.39
N VAL A 68 15.60 -0.44 -7.28
CA VAL A 68 15.59 -1.11 -5.96
C VAL A 68 14.17 -1.33 -5.45
N PHE A 69 13.28 -0.36 -5.60
CA PHE A 69 11.96 -0.33 -5.01
C PHE A 69 10.89 -0.10 -6.07
N GLU A 70 9.74 -0.71 -5.88
CA GLU A 70 8.57 -0.48 -6.71
C GLU A 70 7.30 -0.86 -5.96
N TRP A 71 6.20 -0.13 -6.14
CA TRP A 71 4.93 -0.48 -5.52
C TRP A 71 3.70 -0.22 -6.37
N TRP A 72 2.78 -1.18 -6.33
CA TRP A 72 1.41 -1.08 -6.81
C TRP A 72 0.54 -0.81 -5.61
N TYR A 73 0.02 0.41 -5.51
CA TYR A 73 -0.69 0.88 -4.33
C TYR A 73 -2.11 1.28 -4.70
N LEU A 74 -3.09 0.50 -4.24
CA LEU A 74 -4.51 0.74 -4.49
C LEU A 74 -5.21 1.12 -3.18
N THR A 75 -5.99 2.20 -3.22
CA THR A 75 -6.96 2.54 -2.18
C THR A 75 -8.34 2.67 -2.79
N ALA A 76 -9.38 2.35 -2.03
CA ALA A 76 -10.76 2.45 -2.47
C ALA A 76 -11.67 2.91 -1.33
N ILE A 77 -12.62 3.78 -1.66
CA ILE A 77 -13.71 4.17 -0.77
C ILE A 77 -14.99 3.67 -1.41
N LEU A 78 -15.69 2.80 -0.69
CA LEU A 78 -16.79 2.00 -1.20
C LEU A 78 -17.99 2.13 -0.26
N ASP A 79 -19.19 2.13 -0.84
CA ASP A 79 -20.44 2.17 -0.11
C ASP A 79 -21.28 0.93 -0.49
N ASP A 80 -21.97 0.34 0.49
CA ASP A 80 -23.00 -0.67 0.24
C ASP A 80 -24.37 -0.01 -0.07
N PRO A 81 -25.37 -0.74 -0.60
CA PRO A 81 -26.70 -0.20 -0.86
C PRO A 81 -27.47 0.30 0.37
N LYS A 82 -27.02 -0.04 1.58
CA LYS A 82 -27.60 0.42 2.86
C LYS A 82 -26.91 1.68 3.40
N GLY A 83 -25.86 2.18 2.72
CA GLY A 83 -25.07 3.34 3.12
C GLY A 83 -23.98 3.04 4.15
N ARG A 84 -23.60 1.77 4.33
CA ARG A 84 -22.39 1.39 5.07
C ARG A 84 -21.17 1.71 4.21
N GLU A 85 -20.18 2.36 4.81
CA GLU A 85 -18.99 2.87 4.13
C GLU A 85 -17.80 1.98 4.50
N PHE A 86 -16.98 1.67 3.51
CA PHE A 86 -15.81 0.84 3.63
C PHE A 86 -14.61 1.50 2.98
N GLY A 87 -13.45 1.35 3.62
CA GLY A 87 -12.16 1.56 2.99
C GLY A 87 -11.54 0.23 2.60
N VAL A 88 -10.91 0.17 1.43
CA VAL A 88 -10.01 -0.92 1.05
C VAL A 88 -8.65 -0.34 0.69
N GLN A 89 -7.60 -1.00 1.16
CA GLN A 89 -6.23 -0.73 0.76
C GLN A 89 -5.59 -2.03 0.31
N PHE A 90 -4.79 -1.99 -0.76
CA PHE A 90 -4.01 -3.12 -1.25
C PHE A 90 -2.68 -2.61 -1.81
N THR A 91 -1.58 -3.13 -1.28
CA THR A 91 -0.22 -2.80 -1.72
C THR A 91 0.52 -4.08 -2.05
N ILE A 92 1.15 -4.11 -3.22
CA ILE A 92 2.29 -5.00 -3.49
C ILE A 92 3.52 -4.13 -3.64
N PHE A 93 4.53 -4.41 -2.82
CA PHE A 93 5.83 -3.76 -2.85
C PHE A 93 6.90 -4.76 -3.28
N ARG A 94 7.69 -4.42 -4.31
CA ARG A 94 8.89 -5.15 -4.71
C ARG A 94 10.13 -4.47 -4.16
N ARG A 95 11.02 -5.24 -3.56
CA ARG A 95 12.36 -4.84 -3.17
C ARG A 95 13.41 -5.73 -3.85
N ALA A 96 14.40 -5.12 -4.49
CA ALA A 96 15.57 -5.84 -4.93
C ALA A 96 16.44 -6.28 -3.73
N LEU A 97 17.02 -7.47 -3.86
CA LEU A 97 17.99 -8.08 -2.95
C LEU A 97 19.40 -8.05 -3.54
N ALA A 98 19.52 -8.07 -4.87
CA ALA A 98 20.79 -8.03 -5.59
C ALA A 98 20.59 -7.49 -7.01
N ALA A 99 21.54 -6.70 -7.50
CA ALA A 99 21.55 -6.24 -8.89
C ALA A 99 21.96 -7.37 -9.85
N ASN A 100 21.47 -7.32 -11.10
CA ASN A 100 21.91 -8.18 -12.20
C ASN A 100 21.84 -9.69 -11.92
N ASN A 101 20.86 -10.16 -11.14
CA ASN A 101 20.75 -11.58 -10.82
C ASN A 101 20.07 -12.37 -11.95
N VAL A 102 20.86 -12.73 -12.97
CA VAL A 102 20.39 -13.53 -14.11
C VAL A 102 20.59 -15.02 -13.79
N SER A 103 19.55 -15.68 -13.28
CA SER A 103 19.52 -17.13 -13.11
C SER A 103 18.28 -17.72 -13.77
N SER A 104 18.43 -18.85 -14.46
CA SER A 104 17.29 -19.63 -14.95
C SER A 104 16.61 -20.44 -13.84
N ASN A 105 17.21 -20.53 -12.66
CA ASN A 105 16.59 -21.16 -11.50
C ASN A 105 15.68 -20.13 -10.80
N PRO A 106 14.34 -20.35 -10.78
CA PRO A 106 13.40 -19.37 -10.23
C PRO A 106 13.59 -19.13 -8.72
N TRP A 107 14.26 -20.04 -8.01
CA TRP A 107 14.61 -19.85 -6.59
C TRP A 107 15.81 -18.93 -6.37
N ARG A 108 16.59 -18.67 -7.42
CA ARG A 108 17.76 -17.77 -7.40
C ARG A 108 17.40 -16.39 -7.95
N THR A 109 16.30 -15.82 -7.48
CA THR A 109 15.90 -14.45 -7.82
C THR A 109 16.67 -13.40 -7.01
N GLY A 110 16.88 -12.23 -7.60
CA GLY A 110 17.35 -11.02 -6.92
C GLY A 110 16.21 -10.16 -6.37
N GLN A 111 14.97 -10.65 -6.30
CA GLN A 111 13.78 -9.87 -5.97
C GLN A 111 13.00 -10.50 -4.79
N ALA A 112 12.40 -9.64 -3.98
CA ALA A 112 11.46 -9.98 -2.93
C ALA A 112 10.19 -9.12 -3.05
N TYR A 113 9.06 -9.71 -2.70
CA TYR A 113 7.76 -9.06 -2.71
C TYR A 113 7.16 -9.09 -1.30
N MET A 114 6.56 -7.98 -0.91
CA MET A 114 5.72 -7.83 0.26
C MET A 114 4.33 -7.40 -0.21
N GLY A 115 3.30 -8.14 0.17
CA GLY A 115 1.92 -7.74 -0.05
C GLY A 115 1.25 -7.43 1.27
N HIS A 116 0.46 -6.38 1.34
CA HIS A 116 -0.48 -6.18 2.44
C HIS A 116 -1.78 -5.57 1.94
N PHE A 117 -2.86 -5.85 2.66
CA PHE A 117 -4.15 -5.26 2.38
C PHE A 117 -4.90 -5.01 3.67
N ALA A 118 -5.84 -4.07 3.63
CA ALA A 118 -6.71 -3.76 4.75
C ALA A 118 -8.15 -3.46 4.30
N ILE A 119 -9.11 -3.80 5.17
CA ILE A 119 -10.52 -3.41 5.07
C ILE A 119 -10.88 -2.58 6.31
N SER A 120 -11.23 -1.32 6.10
CA SER A 120 -11.80 -0.42 7.11
C SER A 120 -13.32 -0.46 7.05
N ASP A 121 -13.98 -1.01 8.06
CA ASP A 121 -15.41 -0.88 8.25
C ASP A 121 -15.72 0.37 9.08
N ILE A 122 -16.22 1.42 8.43
CA ILE A 122 -16.31 2.74 9.04
C ILE A 122 -17.33 2.76 10.18
N GLN A 123 -18.49 2.13 9.98
CA GLN A 123 -19.56 2.09 10.95
C GLN A 123 -19.21 1.21 12.15
N ALA A 124 -18.58 0.05 11.92
CA ALA A 124 -18.12 -0.83 12.98
C ALA A 124 -16.83 -0.31 13.66
N LYS A 125 -16.12 0.64 13.06
CA LYS A 125 -14.80 1.13 13.47
C LYS A 125 -13.79 -0.02 13.60
N ASN A 126 -13.85 -0.94 12.66
CA ASN A 126 -12.98 -2.10 12.60
C ASN A 126 -12.01 -1.96 11.43
N HIS A 127 -10.75 -2.31 11.62
CA HIS A 127 -9.72 -2.23 10.60
C HIS A 127 -8.97 -3.54 10.55
N LEU A 128 -9.34 -4.38 9.58
CA LEU A 128 -8.80 -5.71 9.37
C LEU A 128 -7.64 -5.61 8.39
N ASN A 129 -6.49 -6.20 8.69
CA ASN A 129 -5.33 -6.17 7.81
C ASN A 129 -4.55 -7.47 7.86
N ASN A 130 -3.85 -7.76 6.77
CA ASN A 130 -2.97 -8.92 6.65
C ASN A 130 -1.79 -8.61 5.73
N GLU A 131 -0.67 -9.32 5.95
CA GLU A 131 0.53 -9.24 5.12
C GLU A 131 1.00 -10.61 4.63
N ARG A 132 1.82 -10.58 3.58
CA ARG A 132 2.56 -11.71 3.02
C ARG A 132 3.92 -11.27 2.52
N PHE A 133 4.86 -12.20 2.57
CA PHE A 133 6.18 -12.05 1.97
C PHE A 133 6.47 -13.24 1.08
N SER A 134 7.10 -12.98 -0.05
CA SER A 134 7.58 -14.05 -0.93
C SER A 134 8.83 -13.58 -1.66
N ARG A 135 9.69 -14.53 -2.00
CA ARG A 135 10.67 -14.28 -3.06
C ARG A 135 9.94 -14.30 -4.39
N GLU A 136 10.44 -13.55 -5.35
CA GLU A 136 9.95 -13.72 -6.71
C GLU A 136 10.06 -15.18 -7.15
N HIS A 137 8.97 -15.68 -7.70
CA HIS A 137 8.87 -17.01 -8.28
C HIS A 137 7.65 -16.99 -9.20
N PRO A 138 7.70 -17.59 -10.40
CA PRO A 138 6.58 -17.56 -11.35
C PRO A 138 5.22 -18.01 -10.79
N GLU A 139 5.24 -18.84 -9.74
CA GLU A 139 4.04 -19.35 -9.06
C GLU A 139 3.73 -18.66 -7.72
N LEU A 140 4.66 -17.89 -7.14
CA LEU A 140 4.50 -17.34 -5.77
C LEU A 140 4.47 -15.82 -5.70
N ALA A 141 5.21 -15.11 -6.54
CA ALA A 141 5.15 -13.66 -6.59
C ALA A 141 5.84 -13.12 -7.84
N GLY A 142 5.29 -12.05 -8.41
CA GLY A 142 5.87 -11.40 -9.59
C GLY A 142 4.92 -10.41 -10.22
N ALA A 143 5.38 -9.82 -11.33
CA ALA A 143 4.54 -9.02 -12.22
C ALA A 143 4.74 -9.44 -13.69
N GLN A 144 3.70 -9.26 -14.49
CA GLN A 144 3.71 -9.44 -15.95
C GLN A 144 2.89 -8.33 -16.61
N ILE A 145 3.18 -8.04 -17.89
CA ILE A 145 2.60 -6.89 -18.61
C ILE A 145 1.41 -7.27 -19.51
N GLN A 146 1.39 -8.50 -20.04
CA GLN A 146 0.39 -8.86 -21.05
C GLN A 146 -0.13 -10.31 -20.89
N PRO A 147 -1.37 -10.49 -20.37
CA PRO A 147 -2.18 -9.48 -19.69
C PRO A 147 -1.46 -8.96 -18.43
N PHE A 148 -1.76 -7.74 -18.01
CA PHE A 148 -1.13 -7.21 -16.79
C PHE A 148 -1.57 -8.03 -15.58
N ARG A 149 -0.62 -8.33 -14.69
CA ARG A 149 -0.87 -8.98 -13.41
C ARG A 149 0.30 -8.67 -12.48
N VAL A 150 0.00 -8.29 -11.24
CA VAL A 150 0.94 -8.28 -10.13
C VAL A 150 0.35 -9.13 -9.01
N PHE A 151 1.15 -10.02 -8.42
CA PHE A 151 0.63 -11.04 -7.51
C PHE A 151 1.62 -11.46 -6.43
N ILE A 152 1.06 -11.96 -5.33
CA ILE A 152 1.73 -12.71 -4.28
C ILE A 152 0.80 -13.84 -3.80
N GLU A 153 1.17 -15.06 -4.16
CA GLU A 153 0.36 -16.27 -4.01
C GLU A 153 -1.01 -16.10 -4.69
N ASP A 154 -2.12 -16.26 -3.95
CA ASP A 154 -3.49 -16.03 -4.43
C ASP A 154 -3.97 -14.58 -4.33
N TRP A 155 -3.13 -13.64 -3.87
CA TRP A 155 -3.45 -12.21 -3.91
C TRP A 155 -2.94 -11.58 -5.19
N GLU A 156 -3.81 -10.84 -5.89
CA GLU A 156 -3.44 -10.25 -7.18
C GLU A 156 -4.26 -9.02 -7.54
N LEU A 157 -3.64 -8.16 -8.35
CA LEU A 157 -4.30 -7.16 -9.17
C LEU A 157 -3.98 -7.47 -10.63
N ALA A 158 -5.00 -7.81 -11.42
CA ALA A 158 -4.81 -8.33 -12.78
C ALA A 158 -5.81 -7.74 -13.78
N SER A 159 -5.39 -7.55 -15.02
CA SER A 159 -6.29 -7.24 -16.12
C SER A 159 -7.09 -8.48 -16.54
N GLN A 160 -8.37 -8.31 -16.86
CA GLN A 160 -9.16 -9.42 -17.43
C GLN A 160 -8.89 -9.68 -18.91
N GLU A 161 -8.32 -8.69 -19.61
CA GLU A 161 -8.12 -8.71 -21.06
C GLU A 161 -6.68 -8.34 -21.42
N SER A 162 -6.39 -8.24 -22.71
CA SER A 162 -5.08 -7.76 -23.19
C SER A 162 -4.88 -6.26 -22.95
N SER A 163 -5.96 -5.49 -22.75
CA SER A 163 -5.92 -4.10 -22.29
C SER A 163 -5.69 -4.03 -20.79
N TYR A 164 -5.09 -2.91 -20.33
CA TYR A 164 -4.79 -2.72 -18.91
C TYR A 164 -6.06 -2.69 -18.02
N PHE A 165 -7.13 -2.06 -18.49
CA PHE A 165 -8.44 -2.09 -17.83
C PHE A 165 -9.42 -2.99 -18.61
N PRO A 166 -10.42 -3.60 -17.94
CA PRO A 166 -10.67 -3.54 -16.49
C PRO A 166 -9.69 -4.38 -15.67
N LEU A 167 -9.42 -3.94 -14.44
CA LEU A 167 -8.63 -4.66 -13.45
C LEU A 167 -9.55 -5.45 -12.49
N VAL A 168 -9.02 -6.53 -11.92
CA VAL A 168 -9.61 -7.30 -10.83
C VAL A 168 -8.64 -7.36 -9.69
N LEU A 169 -9.09 -6.94 -8.52
CA LEU A 169 -8.41 -7.17 -7.24
C LEU A 169 -9.03 -8.40 -6.58
N SER A 170 -8.18 -9.36 -6.22
CA SER A 170 -8.52 -10.48 -5.35
C SER A 170 -7.48 -10.57 -4.24
N ALA A 171 -7.89 -10.43 -2.99
CA ALA A 171 -7.03 -10.59 -1.83
C ALA A 171 -7.85 -11.04 -0.63
N GLY A 172 -7.25 -11.75 0.33
CA GLY A 172 -8.00 -12.18 1.50
C GLY A 172 -7.37 -13.29 2.33
N THR A 173 -7.95 -13.49 3.50
CA THR A 173 -7.76 -14.66 4.37
C THR A 173 -9.07 -15.43 4.47
N PRO A 174 -9.15 -16.55 5.23
CA PRO A 174 -10.44 -17.17 5.54
C PRO A 174 -11.43 -16.24 6.27
N GLU A 175 -10.95 -15.24 7.01
CA GLU A 175 -11.78 -14.36 7.84
C GLU A 175 -12.28 -13.11 7.11
N HIS A 176 -11.50 -12.58 6.16
CA HIS A 176 -11.91 -11.40 5.40
C HIS A 176 -11.29 -11.38 4.00
N ARG A 177 -12.10 -11.00 3.01
CA ARG A 177 -11.73 -11.02 1.59
C ARG A 177 -12.20 -9.80 0.84
N VAL A 178 -11.47 -9.46 -0.21
CA VAL A 178 -11.74 -8.39 -1.16
C VAL A 178 -11.79 -8.99 -2.56
N SER A 179 -12.90 -8.80 -3.26
CA SER A 179 -13.03 -9.12 -4.68
C SER A 179 -13.66 -7.96 -5.42
N LEU A 180 -12.87 -7.18 -6.15
CA LEU A 180 -13.29 -5.94 -6.79
C LEU A 180 -12.97 -5.94 -8.29
N SER A 181 -13.93 -5.50 -9.10
CA SER A 181 -13.74 -5.12 -10.48
C SER A 181 -13.58 -3.61 -10.55
N ILE A 182 -12.51 -3.17 -11.22
CA ILE A 182 -12.05 -1.78 -11.26
C ILE A 182 -11.98 -1.36 -12.73
N ASP A 183 -12.90 -0.49 -13.12
CA ASP A 183 -12.98 0.05 -14.47
C ASP A 183 -12.07 1.28 -14.62
N ARG A 184 -11.79 1.65 -15.88
CA ARG A 184 -11.03 2.87 -16.17
C ARG A 184 -11.82 4.10 -15.72
N GLY A 185 -11.14 4.95 -14.95
CA GLY A 185 -11.65 6.25 -14.51
C GLY A 185 -11.15 7.41 -15.36
N LYS A 186 -10.61 8.43 -14.68
CA LYS A 186 -9.99 9.59 -15.33
C LYS A 186 -8.76 9.19 -16.17
N PRO A 187 -8.30 10.08 -17.07
CA PRO A 187 -7.00 9.92 -17.71
C PRO A 187 -5.89 9.70 -16.69
N MET A 188 -4.86 8.95 -17.10
CA MET A 188 -3.67 8.72 -16.27
C MET A 188 -2.97 10.04 -15.95
N ILE A 189 -2.52 10.17 -14.72
CA ILE A 189 -1.84 11.35 -14.20
C ILE A 189 -0.36 11.01 -14.05
N LEU A 190 0.50 11.83 -14.66
CA LEU A 190 1.94 11.74 -14.44
C LEU A 190 2.34 12.76 -13.37
N HIS A 191 3.02 12.31 -12.31
CA HIS A 191 3.48 13.19 -11.24
C HIS A 191 4.75 13.94 -11.62
N GLY A 192 4.99 15.05 -10.91
CA GLY A 192 6.17 15.90 -11.11
C GLY A 192 6.33 16.33 -12.57
N LYS A 193 7.53 16.16 -13.12
CA LYS A 193 7.84 16.50 -14.51
C LYS A 193 7.75 15.25 -15.39
N ASN A 194 6.61 15.04 -16.03
CA ASN A 194 6.35 13.91 -16.94
C ASN A 194 6.62 12.54 -16.29
N GLY A 195 6.28 12.37 -15.01
CA GLY A 195 6.49 11.14 -14.24
C GLY A 195 7.70 11.19 -13.33
N TYR A 196 8.67 12.07 -13.57
CA TYR A 196 9.77 12.30 -12.62
C TYR A 196 9.30 13.16 -11.44
N SER A 197 9.07 12.51 -10.29
CA SER A 197 8.56 13.13 -9.07
C SER A 197 9.68 13.30 -8.04
N GLN A 198 10.11 14.54 -7.82
CA GLN A 198 11.17 14.85 -6.87
C GLN A 198 10.59 15.08 -5.47
N LYS A 199 11.13 14.40 -4.46
CA LYS A 199 10.66 14.38 -3.06
C LYS A 199 11.58 15.14 -2.11
N SER A 200 12.84 15.31 -2.50
CA SER A 200 13.87 16.12 -1.82
C SER A 200 14.98 16.48 -2.83
N PRO A 201 15.99 17.30 -2.48
CA PRO A 201 17.09 17.60 -3.38
C PRO A 201 17.82 16.36 -3.95
N ASP A 202 17.81 15.27 -3.20
CA ASP A 202 18.52 14.02 -3.48
C ASP A 202 17.61 12.80 -3.71
N HIS A 203 16.29 12.92 -3.50
CA HIS A 203 15.33 11.83 -3.69
C HIS A 203 14.25 12.16 -4.71
N ALA A 204 13.95 11.19 -5.55
CA ALA A 204 12.95 11.20 -6.59
C ALA A 204 12.51 9.77 -6.93
N SER A 205 11.36 9.69 -7.62
CA SER A 205 10.84 8.46 -8.17
C SER A 205 10.23 8.70 -9.55
N TYR A 206 10.01 7.63 -10.29
CA TYR A 206 9.07 7.66 -11.42
C TYR A 206 7.69 7.28 -10.91
N TYR A 207 6.68 8.10 -11.18
CA TYR A 207 5.39 8.02 -10.51
C TYR A 207 4.22 8.44 -11.41
N TYR A 208 3.22 7.58 -11.52
CA TYR A 208 1.93 7.89 -12.13
C TYR A 208 0.76 7.31 -11.34
N THR A 209 -0.43 7.83 -11.63
CA THR A 209 -1.67 7.48 -10.95
C THR A 209 -2.81 7.26 -11.94
N PHE A 210 -3.70 6.33 -11.62
CA PHE A 210 -5.07 6.33 -12.12
C PHE A 210 -6.05 6.67 -11.01
N SER A 211 -6.84 7.72 -11.20
CA SER A 211 -7.80 8.21 -10.20
C SER A 211 -9.26 8.07 -10.67
N ARG A 212 -10.21 8.23 -9.74
CA ARG A 212 -11.65 8.00 -9.93
C ARG A 212 -11.98 6.71 -10.68
N LEU A 213 -11.31 5.60 -10.34
CA LEU A 213 -11.55 4.30 -10.97
C LEU A 213 -12.90 3.74 -10.48
N PRO A 214 -13.96 3.66 -11.32
CA PRO A 214 -15.22 3.09 -10.87
C PRO A 214 -15.00 1.66 -10.41
N THR A 215 -15.42 1.35 -9.19
CA THR A 215 -15.12 0.09 -8.54
C THR A 215 -16.39 -0.53 -8.01
N LYS A 216 -16.55 -1.83 -8.21
CA LYS A 216 -17.68 -2.62 -7.69
C LYS A 216 -17.22 -4.02 -7.33
N GLY A 217 -17.87 -4.66 -6.38
CA GLY A 217 -17.57 -6.05 -6.04
C GLY A 217 -18.13 -6.47 -4.70
N ILE A 218 -17.46 -7.43 -4.08
CA ILE A 218 -17.84 -8.01 -2.80
C ILE A 218 -16.69 -7.85 -1.80
N LEU A 219 -17.03 -7.42 -0.59
CA LEU A 219 -16.20 -7.60 0.59
C LEU A 219 -16.80 -8.72 1.42
N GLU A 220 -15.98 -9.62 1.93
CA GLU A 220 -16.39 -10.63 2.91
C GLU A 220 -15.72 -10.30 4.24
N ILE A 221 -16.49 -10.19 5.32
CA ILE A 221 -15.99 -9.93 6.67
C ILE A 221 -16.71 -10.87 7.64
N ASP A 222 -15.96 -11.74 8.33
CA ASP A 222 -16.48 -12.70 9.29
C ASP A 222 -17.64 -13.58 8.72
N GLY A 223 -17.55 -13.91 7.43
CA GLY A 223 -18.54 -14.68 6.69
C GLY A 223 -19.79 -13.91 6.24
N GLU A 224 -19.86 -12.59 6.47
CA GLU A 224 -20.88 -11.71 5.89
C GLU A 224 -20.37 -11.08 4.58
N GLU A 225 -21.17 -11.15 3.52
CA GLU A 225 -20.86 -10.53 2.24
C GLU A 225 -21.52 -9.15 2.11
N PHE A 226 -20.73 -8.17 1.68
CA PHE A 226 -21.15 -6.82 1.36
C PHE A 226 -20.94 -6.56 -0.12
N ALA A 227 -22.05 -6.42 -0.86
CA ALA A 227 -22.00 -5.87 -2.21
C ALA A 227 -21.70 -4.37 -2.12
N VAL A 228 -20.63 -3.93 -2.77
CA VAL A 228 -20.11 -2.57 -2.62
C VAL A 228 -19.83 -1.93 -3.97
N SER A 229 -19.89 -0.60 -4.00
CA SER A 229 -19.50 0.20 -5.14
C SER A 229 -18.93 1.55 -4.72
N GLY A 230 -18.05 2.13 -5.53
CA GLY A 230 -17.43 3.41 -5.23
C GLY A 230 -16.29 3.72 -6.19
N PHE A 231 -15.23 4.32 -5.68
CA PHE A 231 -14.06 4.69 -6.48
C PHE A 231 -12.77 4.19 -5.85
N SER A 232 -11.87 3.70 -6.70
CA SER A 232 -10.49 3.40 -6.35
C SER A 232 -9.53 4.43 -6.92
N TRP A 233 -8.33 4.41 -6.35
CA TRP A 233 -7.16 5.17 -6.71
C TRP A 233 -6.00 4.18 -6.81
N LEU A 234 -5.24 4.19 -7.91
CA LEU A 234 -4.09 3.31 -8.12
C LEU A 234 -2.84 4.13 -8.39
N ASP A 235 -1.87 3.99 -7.52
CA ASP A 235 -0.54 4.55 -7.63
C ASP A 235 0.48 3.52 -8.09
N ARG A 236 1.41 3.99 -8.94
CA ARG A 236 2.52 3.23 -9.48
C ARG A 236 3.78 4.04 -9.38
N GLU A 237 4.69 3.57 -8.55
CA GLU A 237 5.93 4.28 -8.29
C GLU A 237 7.12 3.31 -8.17
N TRP A 238 8.28 3.73 -8.69
CA TRP A 238 9.55 3.02 -8.52
C TRP A 238 10.74 3.96 -8.37
N SER A 239 11.75 3.51 -7.61
CA SER A 239 12.98 4.26 -7.33
C SER A 239 14.13 3.34 -6.91
N SER A 240 15.35 3.86 -6.96
CA SER A 240 16.53 3.21 -6.37
C SER A 240 17.09 3.96 -5.16
N GLN A 241 16.41 5.02 -4.74
CA GLN A 241 16.87 5.87 -3.65
C GLN A 241 16.25 5.42 -2.34
N ILE A 242 17.12 5.20 -1.35
CA ILE A 242 16.75 4.69 -0.04
C ILE A 242 16.24 5.85 0.80
N LEU A 243 15.00 5.76 1.25
CA LEU A 243 14.48 6.68 2.27
C LEU A 243 14.98 6.24 3.66
N SER A 244 16.21 6.62 4.00
CA SER A 244 16.85 6.43 5.32
C SER A 244 17.21 7.79 5.93
N ASP A 245 17.99 7.79 7.03
CA ASP A 245 18.54 9.00 7.66
C ASP A 245 18.95 10.06 6.61
N PRO A 246 18.41 11.29 6.67
CA PRO A 246 17.67 11.87 7.80
C PRO A 246 16.13 11.69 7.75
N TYR A 247 15.61 10.93 6.79
CA TYR A 247 14.17 10.70 6.64
C TYR A 247 13.70 9.52 7.52
N ARG A 248 12.57 9.70 8.19
CA ARG A 248 11.91 8.69 9.04
C ARG A 248 10.64 8.11 8.42
N GLY A 249 10.01 8.87 7.54
CA GLY A 249 8.77 8.47 6.88
C GLY A 249 8.19 9.60 6.06
N TRP A 250 6.88 9.58 5.86
CA TRP A 250 6.13 10.58 5.13
C TRP A 250 4.71 10.68 5.63
N TYR A 251 4.01 11.70 5.15
CA TYR A 251 2.56 11.69 5.08
C TYR A 251 2.14 11.81 3.61
N TRP A 252 1.06 11.12 3.26
CA TRP A 252 0.46 11.14 1.94
C TRP A 252 -1.06 11.26 2.06
N PHE A 253 -1.67 12.00 1.15
CA PHE A 253 -3.11 12.17 1.04
C PHE A 253 -3.53 12.05 -0.42
N SER A 254 -4.60 11.30 -0.67
CA SER A 254 -5.41 11.42 -1.89
C SER A 254 -6.82 11.85 -1.51
N LEU A 255 -7.19 13.08 -1.88
CA LEU A 255 -8.47 13.67 -1.53
C LEU A 255 -9.35 13.78 -2.77
N ASN A 256 -10.57 13.27 -2.66
CA ASN A 256 -11.59 13.26 -3.69
C ASN A 256 -12.73 14.21 -3.28
N PHE A 257 -12.87 15.34 -3.96
CA PHE A 257 -13.95 16.31 -3.71
C PHE A 257 -15.24 15.91 -4.43
N ASP A 258 -16.40 16.30 -3.89
CA ASP A 258 -17.71 15.90 -4.43
C ASP A 258 -18.00 16.50 -5.81
N ASP A 259 -17.33 17.59 -6.18
CA ASP A 259 -17.44 18.22 -7.51
C ASP A 259 -16.54 17.58 -8.58
N GLY A 260 -15.90 16.46 -8.24
CA GLY A 260 -15.04 15.70 -9.15
C GLY A 260 -13.59 16.17 -9.19
N ARG A 261 -13.23 17.24 -8.48
CA ARG A 261 -11.81 17.64 -8.29
C ARG A 261 -11.12 16.71 -7.32
N GLU A 262 -9.80 16.66 -7.38
CA GLU A 262 -8.97 15.85 -6.49
C GLU A 262 -7.71 16.63 -6.09
N LEU A 263 -7.12 16.24 -4.96
CA LEU A 263 -5.86 16.80 -4.48
C LEU A 263 -4.99 15.68 -3.93
N VAL A 264 -3.74 15.62 -4.40
CA VAL A 264 -2.69 14.79 -3.79
C VAL A 264 -1.80 15.69 -2.95
N VAL A 265 -1.48 15.27 -1.73
CA VAL A 265 -0.48 15.94 -0.88
C VAL A 265 0.52 14.91 -0.41
N PHE A 266 1.81 15.22 -0.49
CA PHE A 266 2.89 14.36 -0.02
C PHE A 266 4.03 15.19 0.55
N GLU A 267 4.62 14.74 1.66
CA GLU A 267 5.90 15.23 2.14
C GLU A 267 6.67 14.15 2.89
N LEU A 268 7.98 14.07 2.64
CA LEU A 268 8.90 13.33 3.49
C LEU A 268 9.02 13.98 4.87
N ARG A 269 9.39 13.20 5.88
CA ARG A 269 9.53 13.66 7.27
C ARG A 269 10.87 13.20 7.83
N GLY A 270 11.52 14.05 8.61
CA GLY A 270 12.72 13.72 9.37
C GLY A 270 12.60 14.14 10.85
N ASP A 271 13.63 13.84 11.65
CA ASP A 271 13.63 14.15 13.09
C ASP A 271 13.79 15.65 13.39
N ASP A 272 14.51 16.35 12.51
CA ASP A 272 14.86 17.76 12.68
C ASP A 272 14.18 18.64 11.62
N ASN A 273 13.87 19.88 11.99
CA ASN A 273 13.32 20.89 11.08
C ASN A 273 14.28 21.29 9.93
N ASP A 274 15.53 20.82 9.95
CA ASP A 274 16.55 21.12 8.93
C ASP A 274 16.59 20.10 7.78
N VAL A 275 15.79 19.03 7.86
CA VAL A 275 15.70 18.04 6.77
C VAL A 275 15.06 18.69 5.55
N LYS A 276 15.82 18.76 4.45
CA LYS A 276 15.36 19.38 3.21
C LYS A 276 14.40 18.47 2.48
N THR A 277 13.11 18.79 2.55
CA THR A 277 12.03 18.12 1.84
C THR A 277 11.58 18.97 0.66
N LEU A 278 10.91 18.35 -0.31
CA LEU A 278 10.16 19.05 -1.37
C LEU A 278 8.69 18.64 -1.26
N PRO A 279 7.90 19.30 -0.39
CA PRO A 279 6.48 19.00 -0.24
C PRO A 279 5.76 19.23 -1.57
N THR A 280 4.84 18.32 -1.89
CA THR A 280 4.07 18.37 -3.13
C THR A 280 2.59 18.46 -2.82
N ALA A 281 1.91 19.41 -3.47
CA ALA A 281 0.46 19.45 -3.57
C ALA A 281 0.10 19.53 -5.06
N MET A 282 -0.69 18.58 -5.54
CA MET A 282 -1.12 18.53 -6.95
C MET A 282 -2.65 18.55 -7.04
N TRP A 283 -3.16 19.61 -7.63
CA TRP A 283 -4.57 19.76 -7.95
C TRP A 283 -4.90 19.02 -9.24
N ILE A 284 -6.04 18.31 -9.26
CA ILE A 284 -6.51 17.54 -10.41
C ILE A 284 -7.94 17.97 -10.72
N GLU A 285 -8.15 18.47 -11.93
CA GLU A 285 -9.47 18.90 -12.41
C GLU A 285 -10.37 17.71 -12.78
N PRO A 286 -11.70 17.90 -12.91
CA PRO A 286 -12.61 16.82 -13.28
C PRO A 286 -12.30 16.16 -14.62
N ASP A 287 -11.64 16.88 -15.53
CA ASP A 287 -11.18 16.40 -16.84
C ASP A 287 -9.81 15.69 -16.81
N GLY A 288 -9.15 15.64 -15.65
CA GLY A 288 -7.83 15.02 -15.46
C GLY A 288 -6.65 15.96 -15.72
N ARG A 289 -6.86 17.24 -16.07
CA ARG A 289 -5.76 18.21 -16.11
C ARG A 289 -5.19 18.42 -14.71
N THR A 290 -3.87 18.49 -14.61
CA THR A 290 -3.17 18.64 -13.33
C THR A 290 -2.43 19.96 -13.23
N ALA A 291 -2.29 20.46 -11.99
CA ALA A 291 -1.46 21.61 -11.66
C ALA A 291 -0.76 21.38 -10.32
N LEU A 292 0.56 21.59 -10.30
CA LEU A 292 1.31 21.68 -9.04
C LEU A 292 0.99 23.01 -8.37
N ILE A 293 0.72 22.97 -7.08
CA ILE A 293 0.47 24.15 -6.26
C ILE A 293 1.82 24.59 -5.66
N PRO A 294 2.25 25.85 -5.89
CA PRO A 294 3.48 26.38 -5.29
C PRO A 294 3.48 26.22 -3.77
N SER A 295 4.63 25.86 -3.18
CA SER A 295 4.71 25.53 -1.75
C SER A 295 4.38 26.70 -0.82
N GLU A 296 4.47 27.94 -1.29
CA GLU A 296 4.04 29.14 -0.57
C GLU A 296 2.51 29.33 -0.52
N ASN A 297 1.77 28.66 -1.42
CA ASN A 297 0.32 28.80 -1.56
C ASN A 297 -0.48 27.75 -0.80
N TRP A 298 0.19 26.85 -0.08
CA TRP A 298 -0.50 25.89 0.75
C TRP A 298 0.30 25.54 2.00
N LYS A 299 -0.41 25.07 3.02
CA LYS A 299 0.17 24.57 4.25
C LYS A 299 -0.73 23.49 4.83
N ILE A 300 -0.14 22.36 5.18
CA ILE A 300 -0.84 21.31 5.93
C ILE A 300 -0.27 21.24 7.35
N THR A 301 -1.11 21.05 8.36
CA THR A 301 -0.69 21.08 9.76
C THR A 301 -1.51 20.10 10.59
N PRO A 302 -0.89 19.22 11.38
CA PRO A 302 -1.61 18.29 12.23
C PRO A 302 -2.37 19.05 13.34
N LYS A 303 -3.54 18.53 13.71
CA LYS A 303 -4.45 19.14 14.70
C LYS A 303 -4.76 18.23 15.87
N ARG A 304 -5.08 16.97 15.59
CA ARG A 304 -5.41 15.97 16.62
C ARG A 304 -4.60 14.71 16.38
N TYR A 305 -4.08 14.17 17.47
CA TYR A 305 -3.33 12.93 17.47
C TYR A 305 -4.14 11.83 18.16
N TRP A 306 -4.05 10.63 17.62
CA TRP A 306 -4.42 9.40 18.30
C TRP A 306 -3.15 8.57 18.48
N LYS A 307 -2.76 8.36 19.74
CA LYS A 307 -1.38 7.95 20.07
C LYS A 307 -0.39 8.94 19.43
N SER A 308 0.57 8.45 18.65
CA SER A 308 1.55 9.26 17.92
C SER A 308 1.10 9.66 16.51
N TYR A 309 0.00 9.09 15.99
CA TYR A 309 -0.47 9.36 14.64
C TYR A 309 -1.34 10.62 14.60
N PRO A 310 -1.00 11.64 13.77
CA PRO A 310 -1.88 12.76 13.51
C PRO A 310 -3.07 12.31 12.65
N VAL A 311 -4.21 12.08 13.28
CA VAL A 311 -5.43 11.57 12.61
C VAL A 311 -6.38 12.69 12.16
N GLU A 312 -6.02 13.95 12.42
CA GLU A 312 -6.73 15.14 11.96
C GLU A 312 -5.75 16.23 11.56
N TRP A 313 -6.00 16.89 10.44
CA TRP A 313 -5.14 17.89 9.83
C TRP A 313 -5.94 19.08 9.34
N THR A 314 -5.33 20.25 9.37
CA THR A 314 -5.83 21.42 8.62
C THR A 314 -4.98 21.59 7.37
N LEU A 315 -5.63 21.68 6.23
CA LEU A 315 -5.03 22.07 4.96
C LEU A 315 -5.52 23.47 4.59
N GLU A 316 -4.58 24.41 4.51
CA GLU A 316 -4.78 25.75 3.99
C GLU A 316 -4.27 25.75 2.55
N LEU A 317 -5.15 26.09 1.61
CA LEU A 317 -4.86 26.16 0.18
C LEU A 317 -5.38 27.52 -0.32
N GLU A 318 -4.46 28.44 -0.59
CA GLU A 318 -4.76 29.84 -0.86
C GLU A 318 -5.69 30.41 0.24
N ASP A 319 -6.89 30.88 -0.12
CA ASP A 319 -7.87 31.43 0.82
C ASP A 319 -8.85 30.38 1.39
N ILE A 320 -8.67 29.09 1.05
CA ILE A 320 -9.56 28.02 1.47
C ILE A 320 -8.90 27.19 2.58
N ARG A 321 -9.66 26.95 3.65
CA ARG A 321 -9.27 26.02 4.72
C ARG A 321 -10.14 24.77 4.69
N TYR A 322 -9.49 23.62 4.64
CA TYR A 322 -10.09 22.31 4.82
C TYR A 322 -9.66 21.68 6.14
N LEU A 323 -10.57 20.95 6.77
CA LEU A 323 -10.26 20.00 7.84
C LEU A 323 -10.29 18.60 7.25
N ILE A 324 -9.21 17.84 7.40
CA ILE A 324 -9.09 16.45 6.99
C ILE A 324 -9.09 15.60 8.26
N ALA A 325 -10.04 14.70 8.42
CA ALA A 325 -10.18 13.90 9.63
C ALA A 325 -10.37 12.42 9.31
N ALA A 326 -9.67 11.55 10.03
CA ALA A 326 -9.91 10.12 9.96
C ALA A 326 -11.37 9.79 10.32
N LYS A 327 -12.00 8.91 9.53
CA LYS A 327 -13.36 8.42 9.80
C LYS A 327 -13.49 7.74 11.16
N PHE A 328 -12.42 7.07 11.59
CA PHE A 328 -12.16 6.67 12.97
C PHE A 328 -10.66 6.54 13.21
N ASP A 329 -10.26 6.56 14.48
CA ASP A 329 -8.87 6.74 14.87
C ASP A 329 -7.96 5.54 14.53
N ASN A 330 -8.41 4.31 14.82
CA ASN A 330 -7.58 3.12 14.70
C ASN A 330 -7.65 2.48 13.31
N GLN A 331 -7.00 3.12 12.33
CA GLN A 331 -6.79 2.57 10.98
C GLN A 331 -5.30 2.24 10.79
N VAL A 332 -4.73 1.51 11.76
CA VAL A 332 -3.31 1.10 11.71
C VAL A 332 -3.21 -0.25 11.01
N VAL A 333 -2.41 -0.31 9.96
CA VAL A 333 -1.96 -1.56 9.34
C VAL A 333 -0.87 -2.12 10.24
N ASP A 334 -1.26 -3.07 11.10
CA ASP A 334 -0.42 -3.62 12.18
C ASP A 334 0.32 -4.87 11.72
N THR A 335 1.24 -4.67 10.77
CA THR A 335 2.02 -5.73 10.13
C THR A 335 3.51 -5.61 10.47
N SER A 336 4.40 -6.38 9.84
CA SER A 336 5.84 -6.35 10.13
C SER A 336 6.47 -4.97 9.92
N ILE A 337 5.87 -4.16 9.04
CA ILE A 337 6.15 -2.74 8.87
C ILE A 337 4.85 -1.99 9.15
N ARG A 338 4.83 -1.12 10.16
CA ARG A 338 3.58 -0.48 10.59
C ARG A 338 3.33 0.82 9.82
N TYR A 339 2.08 0.99 9.40
CA TYR A 339 1.57 2.19 8.76
C TYR A 339 0.29 2.64 9.48
N TRP A 340 0.01 3.93 9.52
CA TRP A 340 -1.37 4.37 9.69
C TRP A 340 -1.92 4.66 8.32
N GLU A 341 -3.01 4.00 7.96
CA GLU A 341 -3.52 4.03 6.60
C GLU A 341 -5.03 3.87 6.58
N GLY A 342 -5.73 4.94 6.22
CA GLY A 342 -7.16 4.96 6.45
C GLY A 342 -7.96 6.01 5.70
N VAL A 343 -9.26 5.79 5.69
CA VAL A 343 -10.25 6.69 5.10
C VAL A 343 -10.34 7.96 5.94
N VAL A 344 -10.30 9.08 5.24
CA VAL A 344 -10.50 10.42 5.79
C VAL A 344 -11.70 11.10 5.13
N GLU A 345 -12.33 12.01 5.86
CA GLU A 345 -13.29 12.98 5.31
C GLU A 345 -12.65 14.36 5.21
N VAL A 346 -13.11 15.13 4.23
CA VAL A 346 -12.68 16.51 3.99
C VAL A 346 -13.84 17.44 4.26
N LYS A 347 -13.66 18.40 5.17
CA LYS A 347 -14.67 19.40 5.53
C LYS A 347 -14.22 20.80 5.16
N LYS A 348 -15.17 21.62 4.71
CA LYS A 348 -15.03 23.07 4.55
C LYS A 348 -16.16 23.75 5.32
N ALA A 349 -15.80 24.54 6.34
CA ALA A 349 -16.77 25.19 7.24
C ALA A 349 -17.85 24.21 7.74
N ASP A 350 -17.41 23.10 8.34
CA ASP A 350 -18.22 21.99 8.88
C ASP A 350 -19.00 21.12 7.88
N ALA A 351 -19.20 21.58 6.64
CA ALA A 351 -19.77 20.74 5.59
C ALA A 351 -18.74 19.73 5.07
N ILE A 352 -19.12 18.47 4.96
CA ILE A 352 -18.32 17.45 4.22
C ILE A 352 -18.41 17.80 2.73
N VAL A 353 -17.24 17.90 2.10
CA VAL A 353 -17.08 18.26 0.68
C VAL A 353 -16.26 17.24 -0.11
N GLY A 354 -15.88 16.15 0.54
CA GLY A 354 -15.08 15.09 -0.06
C GLY A 354 -14.65 14.02 0.93
N ARG A 355 -14.01 12.99 0.38
CA ARG A 355 -13.47 11.82 1.09
C ARG A 355 -12.10 11.48 0.52
N GLY A 356 -11.27 10.74 1.23
CA GLY A 356 -9.94 10.42 0.74
C GLY A 356 -9.27 9.29 1.53
N TYR A 357 -8.02 9.05 1.18
CA TYR A 357 -7.10 8.22 1.96
C TYR A 357 -5.98 9.08 2.51
N MET A 358 -5.51 8.70 3.69
CA MET A 358 -4.30 9.24 4.31
C MET A 358 -3.40 8.07 4.71
N GLU A 359 -2.12 8.18 4.39
CA GLU A 359 -1.06 7.25 4.78
C GLU A 359 0.00 8.00 5.58
N LEU A 360 0.39 7.46 6.73
CA LEU A 360 1.39 8.03 7.63
C LEU A 360 2.43 6.97 7.99
N THR A 361 3.70 7.28 7.77
CA THR A 361 4.81 6.38 8.06
C THR A 361 5.83 7.03 8.99
N GLY A 362 6.53 6.22 9.78
CA GLY A 362 7.57 6.71 10.70
C GLY A 362 7.03 7.52 11.89
N TYR A 363 5.85 7.16 12.41
CA TYR A 363 5.24 7.75 13.61
C TYR A 363 5.22 6.79 14.80
N GLU A 364 5.85 5.62 14.67
CA GLU A 364 6.00 4.64 15.77
C GLU A 364 6.80 5.20 16.97
#